data_AF-A0A418T5Z7-F1
#
_entry.id   AF-A0A418T5Z7-F1
#
_cell.length_a   1.000
_cell.length_b   1.000
_cell.length_c   1.000
_cell.angle_alpha   90.00
_cell.angle_beta   90.00
_cell.angle_gamma   90.00
#
_symmetry.space_group_name_H-M   'P 1'
#
loop_
_entity.id
_entity.type
_entity.pdbx_description
1 polymer ?
#
loop_
_entity_poly.entity_id
_entity_poly.type
_entity_poly.pdbx_seq_one_letter_code
_entity_poly.pdbx_strand_id
1 'polypeptide(L)' 'MLSDRARKVLSVVWHTFGHEQADYVAGMHLICQRSRYTEQQVRDALNELVKTGYLHHKDGLTRVLWASPLDREKHEGRR' A
#
# COMPACT_ATOMS: atom_id res chain seq x y z
N MET A 1 5.90 -3.79 12.51
CA MET A 1 4.44 -3.79 12.71
C MET A 1 3.88 -2.58 11.98
N LEU A 2 2.87 -2.72 11.12
CA LEU A 2 2.30 -1.59 10.36
C LEU A 2 1.47 -0.67 11.27
N SER A 3 1.59 0.64 11.04
CA SER A 3 0.70 1.64 11.64
C SER A 3 -0.74 1.49 11.15
N ASP A 4 -1.73 1.93 11.93
CA ASP A 4 -3.14 1.87 11.52
C ASP A 4 -3.40 2.69 10.26
N ARG A 5 -2.66 3.79 10.08
CA ARG A 5 -2.68 4.59 8.86
C ARG A 5 -2.18 3.78 7.66
N ALA A 6 -1.03 3.11 7.79
CA ALA A 6 -0.49 2.28 6.72
C ALA A 6 -1.43 1.12 6.36
N ARG A 7 -2.05 0.47 7.35
CA ARG A 7 -3.07 -0.58 7.10
C ARG A 7 -4.27 -0.03 6.33
N LYS A 8 -4.78 1.15 6.71
CA LYS A 8 -5.91 1.77 6.03
C LYS A 8 -5.57 2.16 4.59
N VAL A 9 -4.40 2.77 4.38
CA VAL A 9 -3.90 3.12 3.04
C VAL A 9 -3.69 1.87 2.19
N LEU A 10 -3.11 0.80 2.74
CA LEU A 10 -2.94 -0.47 2.05
C LEU A 10 -4.28 -1.04 1.56
N SER A 11 -5.29 -1.06 2.42
CA SER A 11 -6.64 -1.52 2.06
C SER A 11 -7.23 -0.66 0.94
N VAL A 12 -7.09 0.67 1.01
CA VAL A 12 -7.57 1.58 -0.05
C VAL A 12 -6.85 1.32 -1.37
N VAL A 13 -5.53 1.22 -1.36
CA VAL A 13 -4.71 0.94 -2.55
C VAL A 13 -5.12 -0.38 -3.17
N TRP A 14 -5.25 -1.43 -2.36
CA TRP A 14 -5.70 -2.74 -2.81
C TRP A 14 -7.10 -2.70 -3.45
N HIS A 15 -8.08 -2.06 -2.82
CA HIS A 15 -9.43 -1.93 -3.38
C HIS A 15 -9.50 -1.02 -4.62
N THR A 16 -8.46 -0.23 -4.87
CA THR A 16 -8.44 0.74 -5.97
C THR A 16 -7.69 0.19 -7.18
N PHE A 17 -6.55 -0.47 -6.97
CA PHE A 17 -5.63 -0.92 -8.02
C PHE A 17 -5.42 -2.45 -8.03
N GLY A 18 -5.91 -3.15 -7.00
CA GLY A 18 -5.74 -4.61 -6.88
C GLY A 18 -4.27 -5.03 -6.88
N HIS A 19 -3.98 -6.07 -7.66
CA HIS A 19 -2.63 -6.62 -7.86
C HIS A 19 -1.85 -5.96 -9.00
N GLU A 20 -2.45 -5.01 -9.70
CA GLU A 20 -1.85 -4.39 -10.89
C GLU A 20 -0.68 -3.49 -10.49
N GLN A 21 0.31 -3.40 -11.40
CA GLN A 21 1.30 -2.34 -11.32
C GLN A 21 0.61 -1.05 -11.72
N ALA A 22 0.53 -0.09 -10.80
CA ALA A 22 -0.05 1.21 -11.11
C ALA A 22 0.84 2.34 -10.63
N ASP A 23 0.72 3.47 -11.30
CA ASP A 23 1.31 4.72 -10.86
C ASP A 23 0.47 5.29 -9.71
N TYR A 24 0.91 5.07 -8.48
CA TYR A 24 0.22 5.58 -7.30
C TYR A 24 0.38 7.09 -7.15
N VAL A 25 1.33 7.72 -7.85
CA VAL A 25 1.45 9.18 -7.94
C VAL A 25 0.28 9.73 -8.76
N ALA A 26 -0.02 9.11 -9.91
CA ALA A 26 -1.23 9.42 -10.69
C ALA A 26 -2.52 9.10 -9.91
N GLY A 27 -2.49 8.05 -9.08
CA GLY A 27 -3.59 7.64 -8.21
C GLY A 27 -3.70 8.39 -6.88
N MET A 28 -2.79 9.33 -6.58
CA MET A 28 -2.63 9.91 -5.25
C MET A 28 -3.91 10.62 -4.77
N HIS A 29 -4.55 11.37 -5.67
CA HIS A 29 -5.82 12.06 -5.38
C HIS A 29 -6.91 11.10 -4.92
N LEU A 30 -7.06 9.96 -5.61
CA LEU A 30 -8.06 8.94 -5.31
C LEU A 30 -7.77 8.22 -3.98
N ILE A 31 -6.49 7.94 -3.70
CA ILE A 31 -6.06 7.34 -2.43
C ILE A 31 -6.39 8.30 -1.28
N CYS A 32 -6.03 9.58 -1.40
CA CYS A 32 -6.33 10.60 -0.38
C CYS A 32 -7.83 10.72 -0.12
N GLN A 33 -8.64 10.78 -1.18
CA GLN A 33 -10.09 10.89 -1.08
C GLN A 33 -10.70 9.69 -0.36
N ARG A 34 -10.29 8.45 -0.72
CA ARG A 34 -10.83 7.22 -0.13
C ARG A 34 -10.32 6.95 1.28
N SER A 35 -9.08 7.31 1.59
CA SER A 35 -8.51 7.15 2.94
C SER A 35 -8.88 8.28 3.89
N ARG A 36 -9.36 9.42 3.36
CA ARG A 36 -9.60 10.67 4.09
C ARG A 36 -8.33 11.18 4.79
N TYR A 37 -7.18 11.01 4.14
CA TYR A 37 -5.89 11.49 4.62
C TYR A 37 -5.33 12.55 3.68
N THR A 38 -4.47 13.40 4.22
CA THR A 38 -3.73 14.36 3.42
C THR A 38 -2.70 13.64 2.54
N GLU A 39 -2.29 14.28 1.46
CA GLU A 39 -1.27 13.72 0.57
C GLU A 39 0.02 13.36 1.32
N GLN A 40 0.46 14.21 2.27
CA GLN A 40 1.64 13.93 3.09
C GLN A 40 1.45 12.66 3.92
N GLN A 41 0.30 12.51 4.58
CA GLN A 41 -0.02 11.33 5.39
C GLN A 41 -0.07 10.05 4.53
N VAL A 42 -0.59 10.14 3.30
CA VAL A 42 -0.61 9.03 2.35
C VAL A 42 0.80 8.69 1.87
N ARG A 43 1.63 9.69 1.54
CA ARG A 43 3.03 9.48 1.15
C ARG A 43 3.83 8.78 2.26
N ASP A 44 3.68 9.24 3.51
CA ASP A 44 4.35 8.62 4.65
C ASP A 44 3.92 7.16 4.82
N ALA A 45 2.62 6.88 4.68
CA ALA A 45 2.07 5.53 4.75
C ALA A 45 2.55 4.63 3.60
N LEU A 46 2.58 5.13 2.36
CA LEU A 46 3.11 4.40 1.21
C LEU A 46 4.60 4.09 1.38
N ASN A 47 5.39 5.05 1.89
CA ASN A 47 6.80 4.83 2.22
C ASN A 47 6.98 3.76 3.29
N GLU A 48 6.14 3.76 4.33
CA GLU A 48 6.13 2.69 5.35
C GLU A 48 5.83 1.33 4.72
N LEU A 49 4.82 1.25 3.84
CA LEU A 49 4.42 0.02 3.16
C LEU A 49 5.51 -0.51 2.21
N VAL A 50 6.26 0.36 1.54
CA VAL A 50 7.42 -0.03 0.72
C VAL A 50 8.55 -0.56 1.61
N LYS A 51 8.91 0.17 2.67
CA LYS A 51 9.98 -0.24 3.61
C LYS A 51 9.68 -1.57 4.29
N THR A 52 8.41 -1.83 4.55
CA THR A 52 7.95 -3.07 5.19
C THR A 52 7.66 -4.20 4.20
N GLY A 53 7.80 -3.97 2.89
CA GLY A 53 7.67 -4.99 1.85
C GLY A 53 6.23 -5.34 1.44
N TYR A 54 5.25 -4.51 1.78
CA TYR A 54 3.85 -4.65 1.31
C TYR A 54 3.65 -4.10 -0.09
N LEU A 55 4.43 -3.07 -0.43
CA LEU A 55 4.47 -2.48 -1.76
C LEU A 55 5.87 -2.68 -2.35
N HIS A 56 5.93 -2.91 -3.65
CA HIS A 56 7.17 -2.92 -4.40
C HIS A 56 7.15 -1.79 -5.42
N HIS A 57 8.13 -0.91 -5.33
CA HIS A 57 8.31 0.19 -6.27
C HIS A 57 9.37 -0.21 -7.30
N LYS A 58 9.02 -0.19 -8.58
CA LYS A 58 9.92 -0.49 -9.68
C LYS A 58 9.56 0.35 -10.90
N ASP A 59 10.55 1.03 -11.50
CA ASP A 59 10.40 1.80 -12.73
C ASP A 59 9.27 2.85 -12.67
N GLY A 60 9.08 3.51 -11.51
CA GLY A 60 8.03 4.52 -11.30
C GLY A 60 6.64 3.93 -11.01
N LEU A 61 6.45 2.62 -11.15
CA LEU A 61 5.20 1.93 -10.84
C LEU A 61 5.29 1.26 -9.48
N THR A 62 4.15 1.18 -8.80
CA THR A 62 4.05 0.51 -7.50
C THR A 62 3.06 -0.65 -7.61
N ARG A 63 3.46 -1.81 -7.08
CA ARG A 63 2.62 -3.02 -7.02
C ARG A 63 2.36 -3.42 -5.58
N VAL A 64 1.13 -3.81 -5.28
CA VAL A 64 0.81 -4.47 -4.01
C VAL A 64 1.31 -5.91 -4.04
N LEU A 65 2.22 -6.24 -3.13
CA LEU A 65 2.68 -7.61 -2.91
C LEU A 65 1.73 -8.36 -1.97
N TRP A 66 1.26 -7.67 -0.92
CA TRP A 66 0.42 -8.27 0.12
C TRP A 66 -0.79 -7.37 0.39
N ALA A 67 -2.00 -7.92 0.29
CA ALA A 67 -3.25 -7.18 0.52
C ALA A 67 -3.51 -6.89 2.01
N SER A 68 -2.96 -7.73 2.89
CA SER A 68 -3.09 -7.57 4.33
C SER A 68 -1.89 -8.16 5.09
N PRO A 69 -1.66 -7.76 6.36
CA PRO A 69 -0.68 -8.40 7.22
C PRO A 69 -0.89 -9.90 7.39
N LEU A 70 -2.15 -10.33 7.45
CA LEU A 70 -2.51 -11.75 7.57
C LEU A 70 -2.12 -12.55 6.32
N ASP A 71 -2.22 -11.96 5.13
CA ASP A 71 -1.78 -12.61 3.89
C ASP A 71 -0.27 -12.81 3.88
N ARG A 72 0.47 -11.80 4.34
CA ARG A 72 1.93 -11.88 4.46
C ARG A 72 2.35 -12.94 5.48
N GLU A 73 1.74 -12.94 6.67
CA GLU A 73 2.04 -13.91 7.74
C GLU A 73 1.72 -15.35 7.31
N LYS A 74 0.64 -15.57 6.55
CA LYS A 74 0.32 -16.90 5.97
C LYS A 74 1.37 -17.38 4.97
N HIS A 75 1.99 -16.48 4.21
CA HIS A 75 3.03 -16.81 3.24
C HIS A 75 4.42 -16.97 3.88
N GLU A 76 4.76 -16.14 4.87
CA GLU A 76 6.03 -16.23 5.59
C GLU A 76 6.05 -17.38 6.62
N GLY A 77 4.91 -17.71 7.23
CA GLY A 77 4.77 -18.79 8.23
C GLY A 77 4.69 -20.21 7.66
N ARG A 78 4.87 -20.40 6.34
CA ARG A 78 4.94 -21.72 5.67
C ARG A 78 6.39 -22.19 5.40
N ARG A 79 7.38 -21.58 6.07
CA ARG A 79 8.79 -21.98 5.95
C ARG A 79 9.22 -22.92 7.06
#